data_AF-A0A535X1N9-F1
#
_entry.id   AF-A0A535X1N9-F1
#
_cell.length_a   1.000
_cell.length_b   1.000
_cell.length_c   1.000
_cell.angle_alpha   90.00
_cell.angle_beta   90.00
_cell.angle_gamma   90.00
#
_symmetry.space_group_name_H-M   'P 1'
#
loop_
_entity.id
_entity.type
_entity.pdbx_description
1 polymer ?
#
loop_
_entity_poly.entity_id
_entity_poly.type
_entity_poly.pdbx_seq_one_letter_code
_entity_poly.pdbx_strand_id
1 'polypeptide(L)'
;ASKMAVVFLLAVFPVVINTATGIRSTDQVYIEAARSFSASRGQIFTKVLIPSALPFIVAGLRLGIGRGLVGVVVGEFIGARAGLGYLIFRSSQAFQIDAMWVGVFLLAGTGVLAVIILQRVERRLAPWRQFQLK
;
A
#
# COMPACT_ATOMS: atom_id res chain seq x y z
N ALA A 1 -19.25 9.57 -1.11
CA ALA A 1 -18.52 9.15 -2.33
C ALA A 1 -17.19 9.90 -2.49
N SER A 2 -17.17 11.24 -2.40
CA SER A 2 -15.98 12.06 -2.75
C SER A 2 -14.69 11.74 -1.98
N LYS A 3 -14.77 11.43 -0.67
CA LYS A 3 -13.57 11.08 0.11
C LYS A 3 -12.88 9.79 -0.35
N MET A 4 -13.64 8.79 -0.80
CA MET A 4 -13.07 7.53 -1.32
C MET A 4 -12.35 7.74 -2.65
N ALA A 5 -12.82 8.66 -3.49
CA ALA A 5 -12.15 8.99 -4.75
C ALA A 5 -10.77 9.61 -4.53
N VAL A 6 -10.65 10.53 -3.56
CA VAL A 6 -9.36 11.13 -3.18
C VAL A 6 -8.38 10.06 -2.70
N VAL A 7 -8.85 9.15 -1.85
CA VAL A 7 -8.05 8.04 -1.32
C VAL A 7 -7.59 7.10 -2.43
N PHE A 8 -8.49 6.75 -3.35
CA PHE A 8 -8.17 5.93 -4.51
C PHE A 8 -7.10 6.59 -5.39
N LEU A 9 -7.26 7.87 -5.72
CA LEU A 9 -6.28 8.61 -6.52
C LEU A 9 -4.91 8.66 -5.83
N LEU A 10 -4.88 8.94 -4.52
CA LEU A 10 -3.63 8.98 -3.76
C LEU A 10 -2.92 7.62 -3.67
N ALA A 11 -3.67 6.53 -3.69
CA ALA A 11 -3.13 5.17 -3.62
C ALA A 11 -2.73 4.61 -4.99
N VAL A 12 -3.48 4.90 -6.05
CA VAL A 12 -3.30 4.23 -7.36
C VAL A 12 -2.00 4.63 -8.04
N PHE A 13 -1.60 5.91 -7.98
CA PHE A 13 -0.38 6.38 -8.62
C PHE A 13 0.90 5.69 -8.12
N PRO A 14 1.20 5.68 -6.81
CA PRO A 14 2.39 4.98 -6.32
C PRO A 14 2.36 3.48 -6.62
N VAL A 15 1.19 2.83 -6.57
CA VAL A 15 1.06 1.41 -6.91
C VAL A 15 1.43 1.17 -8.38
N VAL A 16 0.84 1.93 -9.31
CA VAL A 16 1.07 1.78 -10.74
C VAL A 16 2.54 2.08 -11.09
N ILE A 17 3.09 3.18 -10.58
CA ILE A 17 4.47 3.58 -10.85
C ILE A 17 5.45 2.51 -10.35
N ASN A 18 5.31 2.06 -9.10
CA ASN A 18 6.22 1.04 -8.57
C ASN A 18 6.07 -0.30 -9.29
N THR A 19 4.85 -0.67 -9.69
CA THR A 19 4.62 -1.89 -10.49
C THR A 19 5.33 -1.80 -11.83
N ALA A 20 5.21 -0.68 -12.53
CA ALA A 20 5.88 -0.45 -13.80
C ALA A 20 7.41 -0.47 -13.64
N THR A 21 7.95 0.13 -12.57
CA THR A 21 9.37 0.07 -12.25
C THR A 21 9.83 -1.35 -11.96
N GLY A 22 9.08 -2.14 -11.18
CA GLY A 22 9.42 -3.52 -10.85
C GLY A 22 9.45 -4.46 -12.06
N ILE A 23 8.54 -4.23 -13.02
CA ILE A 23 8.57 -4.97 -14.29
C ILE A 23 9.82 -4.58 -15.10
N ARG A 24 10.13 -3.29 -15.21
CA ARG A 24 11.30 -2.79 -15.95
C ARG A 24 12.64 -3.14 -15.31
N SER A 25 12.69 -3.32 -13.98
CA SER A 25 13.89 -3.72 -13.25
C SER A 25 14.14 -5.23 -13.28
N THR A 26 13.27 -6.01 -13.93
CA THR A 26 13.48 -7.45 -14.07
C THR A 26 14.68 -7.67 -14.99
N ASP A 27 15.70 -8.37 -14.46
CA ASP A 27 16.92 -8.65 -15.22
C ASP A 27 16.59 -9.44 -16.49
N GLN A 28 17.14 -8.96 -17.61
CA GLN A 28 16.94 -9.57 -18.91
C GLN A 28 17.49 -11.00 -18.96
N VAL A 29 18.47 -11.33 -18.12
CA VAL A 29 19.00 -12.69 -17.93
C VAL A 29 17.89 -13.68 -17.54
N TYR A 30 16.95 -13.30 -16.66
CA TYR A 30 15.85 -14.19 -16.28
C TYR A 30 14.86 -14.43 -17.43
N ILE A 31 14.66 -13.43 -18.28
CA ILE A 31 13.77 -13.51 -19.44
C ILE A 31 14.43 -14.39 -20.52
N GLU A 32 15.72 -14.19 -20.78
CA GLU A 32 16.49 -14.99 -21.73
C GLU A 32 16.59 -16.45 -21.29
N ALA A 33 16.86 -16.72 -20.01
CA ALA A 33 16.85 -18.06 -19.45
C ALA A 33 15.49 -18.75 -19.64
N ALA A 34 14.38 -18.07 -19.33
CA ALA A 34 13.04 -18.62 -19.54
C ALA A 34 12.75 -18.92 -21.03
N ARG A 35 13.25 -18.08 -21.96
CA ARG A 35 13.12 -18.35 -23.41
C ARG A 35 13.96 -19.57 -23.83
N SER A 36 15.15 -19.76 -23.27
CA SER A 36 15.97 -20.95 -23.53
C SER A 36 15.28 -22.24 -23.11
N PHE A 37 14.43 -22.19 -22.07
CA PHE A 37 13.56 -23.30 -21.67
C PHE A 37 12.25 -23.40 -22.48
N SER A 38 12.13 -22.70 -23.61
CA SER A 38 10.92 -22.63 -24.46
C SER A 38 9.65 -22.19 -23.71
N ALA A 39 9.80 -21.34 -22.68
CA ALA A 39 8.64 -20.84 -21.94
C ALA A 39 7.74 -19.96 -22.81
N SER A 40 6.43 -20.15 -22.71
CA SER A 40 5.44 -19.31 -23.41
C SER A 40 5.38 -17.90 -22.82
N ARG A 41 4.86 -16.92 -23.58
CA ARG A 41 4.73 -15.53 -23.12
C ARG A 41 3.96 -15.41 -21.80
N GLY A 42 2.92 -16.23 -21.60
CA GLY A 42 2.15 -16.28 -20.36
C GLY A 42 2.95 -16.85 -19.18
N GLN A 43 3.82 -17.84 -19.43
CA GLN A 43 4.71 -18.39 -18.41
C GLN A 43 5.80 -17.39 -18.01
N ILE A 44 6.38 -16.67 -18.98
CA ILE A 44 7.36 -15.61 -18.69
C ILE A 44 6.70 -14.52 -17.84
N PHE A 45 5.49 -14.09 -18.20
CA PHE A 45 4.75 -13.08 -17.42
C PHE A 45 4.47 -13.55 -15.98
N THR A 46 3.88 -14.72 -15.81
CA THR A 46 3.43 -15.20 -14.49
C THR A 46 4.53 -15.76 -13.60
N LYS A 47 5.57 -16.36 -14.18
CA LYS A 47 6.65 -17.05 -13.43
C LYS A 47 7.93 -16.23 -13.33
N VAL A 48 8.12 -15.20 -14.14
CA VAL A 48 9.33 -14.36 -14.12
C VAL A 48 8.99 -12.92 -13.76
N LEU A 49 8.13 -12.26 -14.54
CA LEU A 49 7.82 -10.84 -14.32
C LEU A 49 7.04 -10.59 -13.03
N ILE A 50 5.95 -11.32 -12.78
CA ILE A 50 5.14 -11.12 -11.56
C ILE A 50 5.98 -11.34 -10.28
N PRO A 51 6.72 -12.46 -10.12
CA PRO A 51 7.51 -12.70 -8.91
C PRO A 51 8.64 -11.66 -8.70
N SER A 52 9.24 -11.19 -9.80
CA SER A 52 10.28 -10.16 -9.80
C SER A 52 9.73 -8.77 -9.44
N ALA A 53 8.55 -8.41 -9.96
CA ALA A 53 7.90 -7.14 -9.70
C ALA A 53 7.18 -7.09 -8.35
N LEU A 54 6.85 -8.25 -7.75
CA LEU A 54 6.06 -8.33 -6.52
C LEU A 54 6.61 -7.49 -5.34
N PRO A 55 7.93 -7.44 -5.05
CA PRO A 55 8.48 -6.57 -4.02
C PRO A 55 8.19 -5.08 -4.27
N PHE A 56 8.26 -4.66 -5.54
CA PHE A 56 7.97 -3.29 -5.95
C PHE A 56 6.47 -2.98 -5.86
N ILE A 57 5.61 -3.93 -6.27
CA ILE A 57 4.15 -3.80 -6.10
C ILE A 57 3.81 -3.56 -4.63
N VAL A 58 4.42 -4.33 -3.71
CA VAL A 58 4.19 -4.15 -2.27
C VAL A 58 4.75 -2.82 -1.76
N ALA A 59 5.91 -2.37 -2.24
CA ALA A 59 6.41 -1.04 -1.91
C ALA A 59 5.44 0.07 -2.35
N GLY A 60 4.89 -0.04 -3.57
CA GLY A 60 3.84 0.83 -4.08
C GLY A 60 2.58 0.81 -3.23
N LEU A 61 2.14 -0.37 -2.82
CA LEU A 61 0.96 -0.54 -1.96
C LEU A 61 1.18 0.06 -0.56
N ARG A 62 2.39 -0.07 0.01
CA ARG A 62 2.76 0.56 1.29
C ARG A 62 2.67 2.07 1.21
N LEU A 63 3.22 2.67 0.15
CA LEU A 63 3.10 4.11 -0.11
C LEU A 63 1.64 4.52 -0.30
N GLY A 64 0.86 3.71 -1.00
CA GLY A 64 -0.57 3.93 -1.24
C GLY A 64 -1.39 3.92 0.05
N ILE A 65 -1.13 2.97 0.97
CA ILE A 65 -1.78 2.93 2.30
C ILE A 65 -1.47 4.22 3.07
N GLY A 66 -0.19 4.63 3.12
CA GLY A 66 0.20 5.85 3.84
C GLY A 66 -0.52 7.10 3.32
N ARG A 67 -0.50 7.31 2.00
CA ARG A 67 -1.16 8.47 1.36
C ARG A 67 -2.68 8.39 1.45
N GLY A 68 -3.25 7.20 1.28
CA GLY A 68 -4.68 6.96 1.39
C GLY A 68 -5.20 7.27 2.78
N LEU A 69 -4.47 6.90 3.83
CA LEU A 69 -4.87 7.17 5.20
C LEU A 69 -4.88 8.68 5.50
N VAL A 70 -3.87 9.42 5.04
CA VAL A 70 -3.87 10.89 5.10
C VAL A 70 -5.08 11.46 4.35
N GLY A 71 -5.37 10.95 3.15
CA GLY A 71 -6.52 11.38 2.35
C GLY A 71 -7.88 11.14 3.04
N VAL A 72 -8.08 9.98 3.69
CA VAL A 72 -9.29 9.69 4.47
C VAL A 72 -9.45 10.71 5.59
N VAL A 73 -8.39 10.93 6.36
CA VAL A 73 -8.42 11.80 7.55
C VAL A 73 -8.76 13.23 7.16
N VAL A 74 -8.08 13.77 6.13
CA VAL A 74 -8.38 15.10 5.60
C VAL A 74 -9.82 15.20 5.10
N GLY A 75 -10.31 14.17 4.39
CA GLY A 75 -11.69 14.10 3.94
C GLY A 75 -12.70 14.03 5.10
N GLU A 76 -12.35 13.38 6.21
CA GLU A 76 -13.17 13.29 7.40
C GLU A 76 -13.22 14.60 8.20
N PHE A 77 -12.15 15.40 8.16
CA PHE A 77 -12.10 16.71 8.83
C PHE A 77 -13.05 17.73 8.21
N ILE A 78 -13.17 17.74 6.87
CA ILE A 78 -13.84 18.84 6.15
C ILE A 78 -15.36 18.59 6.02
N GLY A 79 -15.79 17.34 5.88
CA GLY A 79 -17.17 17.07 5.43
C GLY A 79 -17.81 15.79 5.93
N ALA A 80 -17.20 15.11 6.91
CA ALA A 80 -17.84 13.94 7.51
C ALA A 80 -18.58 14.30 8.79
N ARG A 81 -19.69 13.59 9.06
CA ARG A 81 -20.41 13.65 10.34
C ARG A 81 -20.06 12.49 11.28
N ALA A 82 -19.14 11.62 10.84
CA ALA A 82 -18.69 10.44 11.55
C ALA A 82 -17.32 10.00 11.00
N GLY A 83 -16.50 9.37 11.83
CA GLY A 83 -15.14 8.93 11.50
C GLY A 83 -14.13 9.27 12.58
N LEU A 84 -12.94 8.66 12.50
CA LEU A 84 -11.85 8.95 13.45
C LEU A 84 -11.34 10.37 13.26
N GLY A 85 -11.22 10.84 12.02
CA GLY A 85 -10.82 12.22 11.76
C GLY A 85 -11.84 13.23 12.26
N TYR A 86 -13.13 12.92 12.07
CA TYR A 86 -14.22 13.74 12.61
C TYR A 86 -14.21 13.78 14.15
N LEU A 87 -13.99 12.65 14.82
CA LEU A 87 -13.89 12.58 16.28
C LEU A 87 -12.76 13.47 16.80
N ILE A 88 -11.56 13.35 16.22
CA ILE A 88 -10.41 14.17 16.58
C ILE A 88 -10.73 15.66 16.41
N PHE A 89 -11.29 16.04 15.25
CA PHE A 89 -11.61 17.43 14.94
C PHE A 89 -12.68 18.01 15.88
N ARG A 90 -13.75 17.25 16.14
CA ARG A 90 -14.83 17.68 17.05
C ARG A 90 -14.33 17.81 18.50
N SER A 91 -13.58 16.82 18.99
CA SER A 91 -13.02 16.85 20.34
C SER A 91 -12.00 17.99 20.52
N SER A 92 -11.25 18.31 19.46
CA SER A 92 -10.36 19.47 19.43
C SER A 92 -11.13 20.78 19.58
N GLN A 93 -12.24 20.97 18.84
CA GLN A 93 -13.08 22.17 18.99
C GLN A 93 -13.78 22.26 20.34
N ALA A 94 -14.14 21.12 20.94
CA ALA A 94 -14.75 21.06 22.26
C ALA A 94 -13.75 21.19 23.43
N PHE A 95 -12.46 21.40 23.14
CA PHE A 95 -11.36 21.39 24.11
C PHE A 95 -11.30 20.11 24.99
N GLN A 96 -11.85 19.00 24.49
CA GLN A 96 -11.80 17.70 25.13
C GLN A 96 -10.53 16.95 24.71
N ILE A 97 -9.40 17.36 25.29
CA ILE A 97 -8.07 16.87 24.93
C ILE A 97 -7.97 15.34 25.12
N ASP A 98 -8.59 14.80 26.17
CA ASP A 98 -8.61 13.36 26.44
C ASP A 98 -9.22 12.56 25.28
N ALA A 99 -10.42 12.96 24.83
CA ALA A 99 -11.12 12.32 23.73
C ALA A 99 -10.38 12.51 22.38
N MET A 100 -9.73 13.66 22.19
CA MET A 100 -8.91 13.93 21.02
C MET A 100 -7.74 12.94 20.91
N TRP A 101 -7.00 12.73 22.00
CA TRP A 101 -5.87 11.79 22.02
C TRP A 101 -6.30 10.34 21.80
N VAL A 102 -7.44 9.92 22.36
CA VAL A 102 -8.02 8.60 22.07
C VAL A 102 -8.24 8.43 20.57
N GLY A 103 -8.81 9.43 19.90
CA GLY A 103 -8.98 9.44 18.45
C GLY A 103 -7.65 9.33 17.69
N VAL A 104 -6.63 10.08 18.11
CA VAL A 104 -5.29 10.06 17.51
C VAL A 104 -4.63 8.69 17.64
N PHE A 105 -4.69 8.06 18.83
CA PHE A 105 -4.13 6.73 19.03
C PHE A 105 -4.85 5.65 18.24
N LEU A 106 -6.18 5.71 18.15
CA LEU A 106 -6.96 4.80 17.31
C LEU A 106 -6.58 4.97 15.83
N LEU A 107 -6.45 6.21 15.36
CA LEU A 107 -6.04 6.49 13.99
C LEU A 107 -4.62 5.96 13.71
N ALA A 108 -3.66 6.22 14.59
CA ALA A 108 -2.31 5.67 14.47
C ALA A 108 -2.32 4.13 14.46
N GLY A 109 -3.10 3.52 15.37
CA GLY A 109 -3.27 2.07 15.47
C GLY A 109 -3.83 1.46 14.17
N THR A 110 -4.85 2.06 13.56
CA THR A 110 -5.39 1.59 12.28
C THR A 110 -4.37 1.66 11.15
N GLY A 111 -3.55 2.71 11.09
CA GLY A 111 -2.49 2.83 10.09
C GLY A 111 -1.39 1.78 10.28
N VAL A 112 -0.94 1.58 11.51
CA VAL A 112 0.02 0.53 11.85
C VAL A 112 -0.55 -0.85 11.50
N LEU A 113 -1.80 -1.12 11.86
CA LEU A 113 -2.48 -2.38 11.56
C LEU A 113 -2.55 -2.64 10.05
N ALA A 114 -2.92 -1.63 9.25
CA ALA A 114 -2.96 -1.75 7.79
C ALA A 114 -1.58 -2.09 7.19
N VAL A 115 -0.51 -1.47 7.69
CA VAL A 115 0.86 -1.78 7.27
C VAL A 115 1.28 -3.19 7.69
N ILE A 116 0.95 -3.63 8.92
CA ILE A 116 1.24 -4.98 9.40
C ILE A 116 0.51 -6.03 8.56
N ILE A 117 -0.77 -5.82 8.26
CA ILE A 117 -1.56 -6.72 7.40
C ILE A 117 -0.90 -6.83 6.03
N LEU A 118 -0.52 -5.69 5.43
CA LEU A 118 0.17 -5.69 4.14
C LEU A 118 1.48 -6.49 4.19
N GLN A 119 2.31 -6.27 5.21
CA GLN A 119 3.57 -7.02 5.40
C GLN A 119 3.32 -8.52 5.59
N ARG A 120 2.22 -8.89 6.27
CA ARG A 120 1.90 -10.30 6.49
C ARG A 120 1.44 -10.99 5.21
N VAL A 121 0.65 -10.30 4.39
CA VAL A 121 0.22 -10.74 3.05
C VAL A 121 1.43 -10.88 2.14
N GLU A 122 2.32 -9.89 2.13
CA GLU A 122 3.58 -9.91 1.39
C GLU A 122 4.43 -11.13 1.74
N ARG A 123 4.64 -11.40 3.04
CA ARG A 123 5.41 -12.58 3.49
C ARG A 123 4.80 -13.90 3.04
N ARG A 124 3.48 -13.98 2.86
CA ARG A 124 2.81 -15.19 2.34
C ARG A 124 2.92 -15.31 0.83
N LEU A 125 2.86 -14.19 0.10
CA LEU A 125 2.93 -14.18 -1.37
C LEU A 125 4.35 -14.21 -1.91
N ALA A 126 5.35 -13.75 -1.16
CA ALA A 126 6.74 -13.63 -1.58
C ALA A 126 7.74 -14.26 -0.56
N PRO A 127 7.60 -15.56 -0.22
CA PRO A 127 8.50 -16.21 0.74
C PRO A 127 9.97 -16.20 0.30
N TRP A 128 10.23 -16.17 -1.02
CA TRP A 128 11.58 -16.17 -1.59
C TRP A 128 12.40 -14.90 -1.27
N ARG A 129 11.77 -13.80 -0.83
CA ARG A 129 12.49 -12.57 -0.50
C ARG A 129 13.28 -12.64 0.81
N GLN A 130 13.03 -13.64 1.67
CA GLN A 130 13.83 -13.81 2.89
C GLN A 130 15.30 -14.13 2.61
N PHE A 131 15.65 -14.57 1.40
CA PHE A 131 17.01 -14.99 1.05
C PHE A 131 17.96 -13.86 0.59
N GLN A 132 17.48 -12.64 0.31
CA GLN A 132 18.32 -11.55 -0.20
C GLN A 132 18.72 -10.48 0.84
N LEU A 133 18.33 -10.64 2.10
CA LEU A 133 18.68 -9.72 3.20
C LEU A 133 19.62 -10.36 4.24
N LYS A 134 20.44 -11.33 3.83
CA LYS A 134 21.60 -11.79 4.63
C LYS A 134 22.89 -11.44 3.91
#